data_AF-A0A350QZU1-F1
#
_entry.id   AF-A0A350QZU1-F1
#
_cell.length_a   1.000
_cell.length_b   1.000
_cell.length_c   1.000
_cell.angle_alpha   90.00
_cell.angle_beta   90.00
_cell.angle_gamma   90.00
#
_symmetry.space_group_name_H-M   'P 1'
#
loop_
_entity.id
_entity.type
_entity.pdbx_description
1 polymer ?
#
loop_
_entity_poly.entity_id
_entity_poly.type
_entity_poly.pdbx_seq_one_letter_code
_entity_poly.pdbx_strand_id
1 'polypeptide(L)' 'LFIISDDLTSTALSCYGNKVCKTPNIDSLAERGTRFTQAYCQGTYCGPSRASFMSGYYP' A
#
# COMPACT_ATOMS: atom_id res chain seq x y z
N LEU A 1 2.81 12.44 -8.14
CA LEU A 1 1.80 11.42 -8.52
C LEU A 1 1.47 10.62 -7.26
N PHE A 2 0.20 10.52 -6.90
CA PHE A 2 -0.26 9.77 -5.74
C PHE A 2 -1.19 8.65 -6.20
N ILE A 3 -0.88 7.42 -5.80
CA ILE A 3 -1.58 6.20 -6.23
C ILE A 3 -1.99 5.43 -4.97
N ILE A 4 -3.28 5.12 -4.86
CA ILE A 4 -3.84 4.21 -3.84
C ILE A 4 -4.59 3.09 -4.58
N SER A 5 -4.49 1.87 -4.06
CA SER A 5 -5.39 0.76 -4.41
C SER A 5 -6.36 0.50 -3.26
N ASP A 6 -7.64 0.26 -3.58
CA ASP A 6 -8.62 -0.20 -2.60
C ASP A 6 -8.34 -1.66 -2.21
N ASP A 7 -8.49 -1.99 -0.92
CA ASP A 7 -8.41 -3.35 -0.34
C ASP A 7 -7.16 -4.19 -0.67
N LEU A 8 -6.08 -3.57 -1.13
CA LEU A 8 -4.84 -4.27 -1.45
C LEU A 8 -4.08 -4.67 -0.19
N THR A 9 -4.07 -5.97 0.12
CA THR A 9 -3.17 -6.53 1.13
C THR A 9 -1.71 -6.55 0.63
N SER A 10 -0.76 -6.26 1.51
CA SER A 10 0.67 -6.35 1.20
C SER A 10 1.07 -7.76 0.74
N THR A 11 0.43 -8.80 1.29
CA THR A 11 0.70 -10.20 0.94
C THR A 11 0.28 -10.57 -0.48
N ALA A 12 -0.41 -9.70 -1.22
CA ALA A 12 -0.76 -9.93 -2.63
C ALA A 12 0.37 -9.53 -3.59
N LEU A 13 1.37 -8.77 -3.14
CA LEU A 13 2.44 -8.24 -4.00
C LEU A 13 3.67 -9.16 -3.99
N SER A 14 4.25 -9.42 -5.17
CA SER A 14 5.47 -10.26 -5.26
C SER A 14 6.66 -9.60 -4.57
N CYS A 15 6.81 -8.28 -4.67
CA CYS A 15 7.81 -7.55 -3.88
C CYS A 15 7.57 -7.59 -2.36
N TYR A 16 6.46 -8.12 -1.85
CA TYR A 16 6.25 -8.38 -0.42
C TYR A 16 6.27 -9.88 -0.07
N GLY A 17 6.69 -10.73 -1.00
CA GLY A 17 6.92 -12.17 -0.78
C GLY A 17 5.86 -13.11 -1.38
N ASN A 18 4.86 -12.58 -2.09
CA ASN A 18 3.92 -13.43 -2.81
C ASN A 18 4.64 -14.21 -3.94
N LYS A 19 4.40 -15.52 -4.03
CA LYS A 19 5.03 -16.40 -5.04
C LYS A 19 4.15 -16.70 -6.25
N VAL A 20 2.87 -16.31 -6.21
CA VAL A 20 1.86 -16.65 -7.22
C VAL A 20 1.47 -15.41 -8.04
N CYS A 21 1.15 -14.30 -7.36
CA CYS A 21 0.79 -13.04 -8.00
C CYS A 21 2.03 -12.39 -8.63
N LYS A 22 1.92 -11.99 -9.89
CA LYS A 22 2.99 -11.31 -10.62
C LYS A 22 2.68 -9.81 -10.69
N THR A 23 3.45 -8.99 -9.99
CA THR A 23 3.26 -7.52 -9.96
C THR A 23 4.48 -6.74 -10.46
N PRO A 24 4.98 -7.01 -11.69
CA PRO A 24 6.29 -6.54 -12.15
C PRO A 24 6.44 -5.01 -12.16
N ASN A 25 5.37 -4.26 -12.44
CA ASN A 25 5.41 -2.80 -12.44
C ASN A 25 5.55 -2.20 -11.03
N ILE A 26 4.89 -2.82 -10.04
CA ILE A 26 4.99 -2.41 -8.63
C ILE A 26 6.36 -2.81 -8.08
N ASP A 27 6.83 -4.00 -8.45
CA ASP A 27 8.15 -4.51 -8.05
C ASP A 27 9.27 -3.60 -8.60
N SER A 28 9.20 -3.18 -9.87
CA SER A 28 10.16 -2.23 -10.46
C SER A 28 10.15 -0.86 -9.78
N LEU A 29 9.00 -0.43 -9.24
CA LEU A 29 8.93 0.80 -8.44
C LEU A 29 9.60 0.60 -7.06
N ALA A 30 9.38 -0.55 -6.44
CA ALA A 30 10.00 -0.90 -5.16
C ALA A 30 11.54 -1.04 -5.27
N GLU A 31 12.05 -1.60 -6.36
CA GLU A 31 13.50 -1.78 -6.60
C GLU A 31 14.24 -0.46 -6.81
N ARG A 32 13.60 0.53 -7.43
CA ARG A 32 14.20 1.85 -7.73
C ARG A 32 13.88 2.91 -6.67
N GLY A 33 13.21 2.51 -5.59
CA GLY A 33 12.73 3.41 -4.55
C GLY A 33 12.90 2.85 -3.15
N THR A 34 12.00 3.24 -2.25
CA THR A 34 11.97 2.74 -0.87
C THR A 34 10.69 1.97 -0.63
N ARG A 35 10.84 0.71 -0.19
CA ARG A 35 9.73 -0.16 0.21
C ARG A 35 9.58 -0.17 1.72
N PHE A 36 8.48 0.39 2.23
CA PHE A 36 8.16 0.34 3.66
C PHE A 36 7.60 -1.03 4.03
N THR A 37 8.15 -1.67 5.06
CA THR A 37 7.69 -2.98 5.56
C THR A 37 6.75 -2.87 6.76
N GLN A 38 6.59 -1.67 7.32
CA GLN A 38 5.75 -1.37 8.48
C GLN A 38 4.96 -0.07 8.24
N ALA A 39 4.01 -0.14 7.31
CA ALA A 39 3.08 0.96 7.02
C ALA A 39 1.67 0.56 7.44
N TYR A 40 1.06 1.35 8.32
CA TYR A 40 -0.28 1.09 8.87
C TYR A 40 -1.26 2.16 8.40
N CYS A 41 -2.49 1.75 8.09
CA CYS A 41 -3.59 2.69 7.88
C CYS A 41 -4.20 3.08 9.24
N GLN A 42 -4.75 4.29 9.33
CA GLN A 42 -5.31 4.81 10.57
C GLN A 42 -6.76 4.34 10.82
N GLY A 43 -7.36 3.64 9.85
CA GLY A 43 -8.65 2.99 9.99
C GLY A 43 -8.75 1.79 9.06
N THR A 44 -9.45 0.74 9.49
CA THR A 44 -9.61 -0.51 8.74
C THR A 44 -10.78 -0.47 7.74
N TYR A 45 -11.38 0.70 7.53
CA TYR A 45 -12.50 0.95 6.62
C TYR A 45 -12.18 2.10 5.66
N CYS A 46 -12.73 2.05 4.45
CA CYS A 46 -12.37 2.96 3.35
C CYS A 46 -12.48 4.46 3.74
N GLY A 47 -13.60 4.88 4.35
CA GLY A 47 -13.86 6.28 4.69
C GLY A 47 -12.86 6.85 5.70
N PRO A 48 -12.79 6.32 6.93
CA PRO A 48 -11.82 6.74 7.96
C PRO A 48 -10.36 6.67 7.49
N SER A 49 -9.99 5.60 6.76
CA SER A 49 -8.64 5.43 6.21
C SER A 49 -8.26 6.58 5.26
N ARG A 50 -9.13 6.88 4.28
CA ARG A 50 -8.89 7.95 3.30
C ARG A 50 -8.94 9.33 3.93
N ALA A 51 -9.89 9.59 4.83
CA ALA A 51 -10.01 10.88 5.51
C ALA A 51 -8.75 11.20 6.33
N SER A 52 -8.24 10.22 7.08
CA SER A 52 -7.00 10.37 7.83
C SER A 52 -5.79 10.56 6.91
N PHE A 53 -5.69 9.78 5.83
CA PHE A 53 -4.59 9.89 4.88
C PHE A 53 -4.54 11.25 4.16
N MET A 54 -5.72 11.81 3.82
CA MET A 54 -5.81 13.11 3.13
C MET A 54 -5.64 14.31 4.06
N SER A 55 -6.05 14.19 5.33
CA SER A 55 -6.00 15.29 6.29
C SER A 55 -4.73 15.31 7.16
N GLY A 56 -4.07 14.17 7.32
CA GLY A 56 -2.94 14.00 8.25
C GLY A 56 -3.35 13.94 9.73
N TYR A 57 -4.65 13.86 10.02
CA TYR A 57 -5.21 13.73 11.38
C TYR A 57 -5.76 12.32 11.61
N TYR A 58 -5.88 11.91 12.87
CA TYR A 58 -6.59 10.69 13.22
C TYR A 58 -8.08 10.77 12.80
N PRO A 59 -8.71 9.66 12.37
CA PRO A 59 -10.11 9.63 11.99
C PRO A 59 -11.08 9.91 13.16
#